data_AF-A0A6A8G7S1-F1
#
_entry.id   AF-A0A6A8G7S1-F1
#
_cell.length_a   1.000
_cell.length_b   1.000
_cell.length_c   1.000
_cell.angle_alpha   90.00
_cell.angle_beta   90.00
_cell.angle_gamma   90.00
#
_symmetry.space_group_name_H-M   'P 1'
#
loop_
_entity.id
_entity.type
_entity.pdbx_description
1 polymer ?
#
loop_
_entity_poly.entity_id
_entity_poly.type
_entity_poly.pdbx_seq_one_letter_code
_entity_poly.pdbx_strand_id
1 'polypeptide(L)'
;MVAVSEITRRPTRSGAAIALSAAGLATLALAFTTATAAVGGLVGTLVIAAGLTRGSRRTLDAAGGVFFLALLFAGLGGVGTEALLLAAVASILAWDVAENALSVGEHLGRETDTTRLEIVHAATTLVVLTVGAGVVYAIWAVASGGQPIAAVVLLLVGAIALVAAVRR
;
A
#
# COMPACT_ATOMS: atom_id res chain seq x y z
N MET A 1 13.70 -11.37 -44.91
CA MET A 1 13.70 -10.42 -43.78
C MET A 1 12.33 -10.53 -43.12
N VAL A 2 12.25 -10.97 -41.87
CA VAL A 2 10.96 -11.02 -41.14
C VAL A 2 10.59 -9.59 -40.80
N ALA A 3 9.41 -9.14 -41.24
CA ALA A 3 8.91 -7.81 -40.89
C ALA A 3 8.73 -7.74 -39.38
N VAL A 4 9.56 -6.93 -38.71
CA VAL A 4 9.38 -6.63 -37.29
C VAL A 4 8.15 -5.75 -37.19
N SER A 5 7.04 -6.33 -36.73
CA SER A 5 5.82 -5.57 -36.42
C SER A 5 6.15 -4.58 -35.28
N GLU A 6 5.84 -3.30 -35.50
CA GLU A 6 6.07 -2.26 -34.51
C GLU A 6 5.17 -2.49 -33.29
N ILE A 7 5.78 -2.72 -32.11
CA ILE A 7 5.06 -2.98 -30.87
C ILE A 7 4.62 -1.67 -30.20
N THR A 8 3.39 -1.61 -29.69
CA THR A 8 2.91 -0.45 -28.94
C THR A 8 3.54 -0.42 -27.56
N ARG A 9 4.52 0.48 -27.35
CA ARG A 9 5.19 0.69 -26.06
C ARG A 9 4.29 1.48 -25.11
N ARG A 10 3.40 0.77 -24.43
CA ARG A 10 2.49 1.30 -23.40
C ARG A 10 2.27 0.23 -22.34
N PRO A 11 1.92 0.60 -21.10
CA PRO A 11 1.61 -0.37 -20.05
C PRO A 11 0.55 -1.38 -20.49
N THR A 12 0.71 -2.61 -20.02
CA THR A 12 -0.23 -3.70 -20.25
C THR A 12 -1.59 -3.42 -19.59
N ARG A 13 -2.66 -3.95 -20.20
CA ARG A 13 -4.03 -3.73 -19.70
C ARG A 13 -4.34 -4.50 -18.43
N SER A 14 -3.91 -5.77 -18.37
CA SER A 14 -4.07 -6.65 -17.21
C SER A 14 -3.34 -6.08 -15.99
N GLY A 15 -2.06 -5.75 -16.14
CA GLY A 15 -1.25 -5.17 -15.07
C GLY A 15 -1.78 -3.82 -14.61
N ALA A 16 -2.21 -2.94 -15.52
CA ALA A 16 -2.87 -1.70 -15.15
C ALA A 16 -4.15 -1.92 -14.33
N ALA A 17 -4.99 -2.91 -14.69
CA ALA A 17 -6.21 -3.22 -13.96
C ALA A 17 -5.92 -3.75 -12.54
N ILE A 18 -4.93 -4.65 -12.41
CA ILE A 18 -4.49 -5.19 -11.12
C ILE A 18 -3.92 -4.06 -10.24
N ALA A 19 -3.03 -3.22 -10.79
CA ALA A 19 -2.44 -2.10 -10.09
C ALA A 19 -3.49 -1.10 -9.58
N LEU A 20 -4.46 -0.72 -10.43
CA LEU A 20 -5.52 0.21 -10.03
C LEU A 20 -6.47 -0.38 -9.00
N SER A 21 -6.72 -1.69 -9.06
CA SER A 21 -7.51 -2.40 -8.08
C SER A 21 -6.81 -2.42 -6.71
N ALA A 22 -5.51 -2.72 -6.69
CA ALA A 22 -4.69 -2.64 -5.48
C ALA A 22 -4.60 -1.20 -4.92
N ALA A 23 -4.46 -0.19 -5.78
CA ALA A 23 -4.46 1.22 -5.38
C ALA A 23 -5.81 1.65 -4.76
N GLY A 24 -6.91 1.18 -5.34
CA GLY A 24 -8.25 1.38 -4.79
C GLY A 24 -8.39 0.75 -3.40
N LEU A 25 -7.92 -0.50 -3.22
CA LEU A 25 -7.89 -1.17 -1.91
C LEU A 25 -7.04 -0.41 -0.90
N ALA A 26 -5.86 0.09 -1.30
CA ALA A 26 -5.01 0.91 -0.44
C ALA A 26 -5.73 2.19 0.02
N THR A 27 -6.42 2.87 -0.91
CA THR A 27 -7.20 4.07 -0.61
C THR A 27 -8.33 3.78 0.37
N LEU A 28 -9.08 2.69 0.15
CA LEU A 28 -10.14 2.27 1.06
C LEU A 28 -9.60 1.95 2.45
N ALA A 29 -8.49 1.21 2.54
CA ALA A 29 -7.85 0.89 3.82
C ALA A 29 -7.37 2.17 4.55
N LEU A 30 -6.78 3.13 3.83
CA LEU A 30 -6.38 4.43 4.39
C LEU A 30 -7.60 5.24 4.87
N ALA A 31 -8.75 5.12 4.23
CA ALA A 31 -9.97 5.80 4.65
C ALA A 31 -10.50 5.34 6.03
N PHE A 32 -10.13 4.14 6.48
CA PHE A 32 -10.42 3.67 7.84
C PHE A 32 -9.44 4.19 8.90
N THR A 33 -8.43 4.97 8.51
CA THR A 33 -7.44 5.53 9.45
C THR A 33 -7.76 7.00 9.74
N THR A 34 -7.39 7.91 8.85
CA THR A 34 -7.62 9.36 8.98
C THR A 34 -8.08 9.96 7.64
N ALA A 35 -8.81 11.07 7.70
CA ALA A 35 -9.26 11.77 6.49
C ALA A 35 -8.07 12.23 5.61
N THR A 36 -6.99 12.71 6.23
CA THR A 36 -5.76 13.13 5.53
C THR A 36 -5.12 11.96 4.79
N ALA A 37 -5.04 10.79 5.42
CA ALA A 37 -4.53 9.58 4.80
C ALA A 37 -5.43 9.10 3.65
N ALA A 38 -6.75 9.19 3.79
CA ALA A 38 -7.71 8.88 2.74
C ALA A 38 -7.49 9.74 1.48
N VAL A 39 -7.32 11.06 1.68
CA VAL A 39 -6.99 11.99 0.58
C VAL A 39 -5.65 11.62 -0.04
N GLY A 40 -4.63 11.32 0.77
CA GLY A 40 -3.33 10.85 0.28
C GLY A 40 -3.44 9.59 -0.57
N GLY A 41 -4.23 8.60 -0.14
CA GLY A 41 -4.49 7.38 -0.91
C GLY A 41 -5.18 7.66 -2.25
N LEU A 42 -6.17 8.53 -2.26
CA LEU A 42 -6.86 8.94 -3.49
C LEU A 42 -5.90 9.64 -4.45
N VAL A 43 -5.07 10.57 -3.96
CA VAL A 43 -4.03 11.22 -4.77
C VAL A 43 -3.06 10.19 -5.31
N GLY A 44 -2.55 9.26 -4.50
CA GLY A 44 -1.65 8.19 -4.94
C GLY A 44 -2.25 7.35 -6.06
N THR A 45 -3.52 6.97 -5.94
CA THR A 45 -4.27 6.22 -6.97
C THR A 45 -4.38 7.01 -8.27
N LEU A 46 -4.71 8.30 -8.19
CA LEU A 46 -4.77 9.17 -9.36
C LEU A 46 -3.39 9.35 -10.01
N VAL A 47 -2.31 9.41 -9.22
CA VAL A 47 -0.94 9.50 -9.73
C VAL A 47 -0.51 8.20 -10.41
N ILE A 48 -0.91 7.01 -9.91
CA ILE A 48 -0.71 5.73 -10.62
C ILE A 48 -1.44 5.75 -11.97
N ALA A 49 -2.73 6.13 -12.00
CA ALA A 49 -3.49 6.22 -13.24
C ALA A 49 -2.83 7.19 -14.24
N ALA A 50 -2.37 8.33 -13.74
CA ALA A 50 -1.60 9.33 -14.49
C ALA A 50 -0.26 8.80 -15.02
N GLY A 51 0.44 7.94 -14.26
CA GLY A 51 1.71 7.33 -14.67
C GLY A 51 1.50 6.26 -15.73
N LEU A 52 0.48 5.40 -15.57
CA LEU A 52 0.13 4.36 -16.54
C LEU A 52 -0.35 4.95 -17.87
N THR A 53 -1.17 6.00 -17.84
CA THR A 53 -1.64 6.66 -19.06
C THR A 53 -0.52 7.36 -19.84
N ARG A 54 0.46 7.94 -19.12
CA ARG A 54 1.62 8.61 -19.73
C ARG A 54 2.79 7.67 -20.05
N GLY A 55 2.79 6.44 -19.53
CA GLY A 55 3.94 5.53 -19.62
C GLY A 55 5.18 6.07 -18.89
N SER A 56 5.00 6.75 -17.76
CA SER A 56 6.07 7.48 -17.07
C SER A 56 6.49 6.78 -15.78
N ARG A 57 7.67 6.16 -15.77
CA ARG A 57 8.28 5.54 -14.58
C ARG A 57 8.37 6.52 -13.41
N ARG A 58 8.89 7.72 -13.67
CA ARG A 58 9.03 8.78 -12.66
C ARG A 58 7.71 9.17 -12.00
N THR A 59 6.60 9.10 -12.75
CA THR A 59 5.27 9.39 -12.20
C THR A 59 4.78 8.23 -11.32
N LEU A 60 5.10 6.99 -11.66
CA LEU A 60 4.80 5.82 -10.82
C LEU A 60 5.61 5.86 -9.52
N ASP A 61 6.91 6.18 -9.57
CA ASP A 61 7.76 6.39 -8.39
C ASP A 61 7.15 7.45 -7.45
N ALA A 62 6.69 8.57 -8.02
CA ALA A 62 6.04 9.63 -7.26
C ALA A 62 4.76 9.14 -6.59
N ALA A 63 3.99 8.25 -7.23
CA ALA A 63 2.80 7.65 -6.62
C ALA A 63 3.16 6.79 -5.40
N GLY A 64 4.22 5.99 -5.49
CA GLY A 64 4.75 5.24 -4.35
C GLY A 64 5.14 6.16 -3.18
N GLY A 65 5.81 7.28 -3.49
CA GLY A 65 6.12 8.31 -2.50
C GLY A 65 4.87 8.94 -1.86
N VAL A 66 3.82 9.21 -2.64
CA VAL A 66 2.55 9.75 -2.12
C VAL A 66 1.87 8.75 -1.18
N PHE A 67 1.79 7.47 -1.55
CA PHE A 67 1.24 6.43 -0.68
C PHE A 67 2.05 6.28 0.61
N PHE A 68 3.38 6.33 0.51
CA PHE A 68 4.25 6.29 1.68
C PHE A 68 3.97 7.46 2.64
N LEU A 69 3.86 8.69 2.13
CA LEU A 69 3.50 9.84 2.95
C LEU A 69 2.11 9.69 3.59
N ALA A 70 1.13 9.17 2.84
CA ALA A 70 -0.21 8.90 3.37
C ALA A 70 -0.19 7.89 4.53
N LEU A 71 0.62 6.83 4.42
CA LEU A 71 0.83 5.84 5.48
C LEU A 71 1.49 6.46 6.72
N LEU A 72 2.45 7.37 6.55
CA LEU A 72 3.05 8.09 7.68
C LEU A 72 2.00 8.93 8.42
N PHE A 73 1.20 9.70 7.69
CA PHE A 73 0.11 10.50 8.30
C PHE A 73 -0.95 9.62 8.96
N ALA A 74 -1.28 8.46 8.38
CA ALA A 74 -2.16 7.47 8.99
C ALA A 74 -1.60 6.96 10.32
N GLY A 75 -0.32 6.57 10.34
CA GLY A 75 0.36 6.05 11.54
C GLY A 75 0.45 7.07 12.67
N LEU A 76 0.64 8.36 12.35
CA LEU A 76 0.64 9.43 13.34
C LEU A 76 -0.73 9.62 14.03
N GLY A 77 -1.82 9.21 13.36
CA GLY A 77 -3.18 9.29 13.91
C GLY A 77 -3.49 8.24 14.98
N GLY A 78 -2.65 7.20 15.14
CA GLY A 78 -2.81 6.17 16.17
C GLY A 78 -3.99 5.21 15.97
N VAL A 79 -4.57 5.14 14.75
CA VAL A 79 -5.75 4.32 14.45
C VAL A 79 -5.37 3.05 13.67
N GLY A 80 -5.81 1.89 14.17
CA GLY A 80 -5.94 0.61 13.46
C GLY A 80 -4.67 0.07 12.78
N THR A 81 -3.80 -0.61 13.52
CA THR A 81 -2.59 -1.27 13.00
C THR A 81 -2.90 -2.18 11.80
N GLU A 82 -4.03 -2.89 11.86
CA GLU A 82 -4.48 -3.79 10.79
C GLU A 82 -4.82 -3.04 9.50
N ALA A 83 -5.55 -1.93 9.60
CA ALA A 83 -5.90 -1.09 8.45
C ALA A 83 -4.66 -0.44 7.83
N LEU A 84 -3.71 -0.01 8.67
CA LEU A 84 -2.43 0.54 8.23
C LEU A 84 -1.59 -0.49 7.48
N LEU A 85 -1.50 -1.73 7.99
CA LEU A 85 -0.79 -2.82 7.33
C LEU A 85 -1.45 -3.22 6.00
N LEU A 86 -2.78 -3.31 5.98
CA LEU A 86 -3.51 -3.59 4.75
C LEU A 86 -3.26 -2.51 3.70
N ALA A 87 -3.30 -1.23 4.10
CA ALA A 87 -2.97 -0.11 3.23
C ALA A 87 -1.52 -0.17 2.72
N ALA A 88 -0.56 -0.53 3.57
CA ALA A 88 0.84 -0.68 3.18
C ALA A 88 1.04 -1.79 2.14
N VAL A 89 0.49 -2.97 2.38
CA VAL A 89 0.56 -4.10 1.43
C VAL A 89 -0.09 -3.72 0.10
N ALA A 90 -1.31 -3.18 0.14
CA ALA A 90 -2.06 -2.85 -1.08
C ALA A 90 -1.37 -1.73 -1.90
N SER A 91 -0.80 -0.72 -1.24
CA SER A 91 -0.12 0.38 -1.93
C SER A 91 1.20 -0.04 -2.56
N ILE A 92 2.01 -0.85 -1.86
CA ILE A 92 3.26 -1.37 -2.42
C ILE A 92 2.96 -2.30 -3.60
N LEU A 93 1.96 -3.18 -3.47
CA LEU A 93 1.52 -4.05 -4.57
C LEU A 93 1.04 -3.22 -5.78
N ALA A 94 0.28 -2.15 -5.55
CA ALA A 94 -0.20 -1.29 -6.62
C ALA A 94 0.95 -0.63 -7.40
N TRP A 95 1.94 -0.12 -6.69
CA TRP A 95 3.12 0.50 -7.29
C TRP A 95 3.98 -0.52 -8.06
N ASP A 96 4.32 -1.66 -7.42
CA ASP A 96 5.11 -2.73 -8.03
C ASP A 96 4.47 -3.27 -9.31
N VAL A 97 3.17 -3.59 -9.26
CA VAL A 97 2.44 -4.10 -10.43
C VAL A 97 2.32 -3.04 -11.52
N ALA A 98 2.19 -1.74 -11.18
CA ALA A 98 2.17 -0.68 -12.18
C ALA A 98 3.51 -0.54 -12.91
N GLU A 99 4.63 -0.65 -12.18
CA GLU A 99 5.97 -0.63 -12.78
C GLU A 99 6.22 -1.86 -13.63
N ASN A 100 5.83 -3.03 -13.15
CA ASN A 100 5.90 -4.26 -13.92
C ASN A 100 5.06 -4.16 -15.21
N ALA A 101 3.83 -3.65 -15.13
CA ALA A 101 2.97 -3.43 -16.30
C ALA A 101 3.60 -2.50 -17.34
N LEU A 102 4.25 -1.43 -16.89
CA LEU A 102 4.98 -0.50 -17.76
C LEU A 102 6.19 -1.19 -18.40
N SER A 103 7.01 -1.88 -17.62
CA SER A 103 8.19 -2.60 -18.10
C SER A 103 7.83 -3.70 -19.11
N VAL A 104 6.84 -4.53 -18.80
CA VAL A 104 6.34 -5.58 -19.70
C VAL A 104 5.78 -4.96 -20.98
N GLY A 105 5.00 -3.89 -20.87
CA GLY A 105 4.45 -3.18 -22.01
C GLY A 105 5.50 -2.53 -22.92
N GLU A 106 6.61 -2.06 -22.36
CA GLU A 106 7.75 -1.53 -23.11
C GLU A 106 8.50 -2.62 -23.90
N HIS A 107 8.62 -3.84 -23.35
CA HIS A 107 9.41 -4.92 -23.95
C HIS A 107 8.60 -5.84 -24.87
N LEU A 108 7.37 -6.19 -24.48
CA LEU A 108 6.53 -7.16 -25.18
C LEU A 108 5.42 -6.50 -25.99
N GLY A 109 5.17 -5.21 -25.78
CA GLY A 109 4.04 -4.51 -26.39
C GLY A 109 2.73 -4.77 -25.66
N ARG A 110 1.86 -3.75 -25.63
CA ARG A 110 0.58 -3.78 -24.90
C ARG A 110 -0.40 -4.84 -25.41
N GLU A 111 -0.29 -5.24 -26.67
CA GLU A 111 -1.18 -6.19 -27.32
C GLU A 111 -0.84 -7.66 -27.02
N THR A 112 0.34 -7.92 -26.45
CA THR A 112 0.78 -9.27 -26.11
C THR A 112 0.07 -9.78 -24.86
N ASP A 113 -0.49 -10.99 -24.93
CA ASP A 113 -1.11 -11.62 -23.76
C ASP A 113 -0.03 -12.01 -22.74
N THR A 114 0.00 -11.26 -21.66
CA THR A 114 0.93 -11.39 -20.53
C THR A 114 0.20 -11.66 -19.22
N THR A 115 -1.11 -11.92 -19.29
CA THR A 115 -2.01 -12.01 -18.13
C THR A 115 -1.52 -13.02 -17.09
N ARG A 116 -1.14 -14.22 -17.53
CA ARG A 116 -0.65 -15.28 -16.61
C ARG A 116 0.65 -14.86 -15.92
N LEU A 117 1.57 -14.25 -16.66
CA LEU A 117 2.84 -13.77 -16.12
C LEU A 117 2.61 -12.71 -15.04
N GLU A 118 1.73 -11.75 -15.32
CA GLU A 118 1.43 -10.65 -14.42
C GLU A 118 0.69 -11.10 -13.17
N ILE A 119 -0.24 -12.05 -13.29
CA ILE A 119 -0.92 -12.66 -12.13
C ILE A 119 0.09 -13.37 -11.23
N VAL A 120 1.00 -14.17 -11.79
CA VAL A 120 2.01 -14.90 -11.01
C VAL A 120 2.94 -13.92 -10.31
N HIS A 121 3.37 -12.86 -10.99
CA HIS A 121 4.18 -11.80 -10.41
C HIS A 121 3.44 -11.11 -9.25
N ALA A 122 2.23 -10.61 -9.48
CA ALA A 122 1.42 -9.94 -8.46
C ALA A 122 1.13 -10.86 -7.26
N ALA A 123 0.84 -12.14 -7.49
CA ALA A 123 0.62 -13.12 -6.43
C ALA A 123 1.90 -13.36 -5.61
N THR A 124 3.05 -13.44 -6.27
CA THR A 124 4.34 -13.63 -5.59
C THR A 124 4.69 -12.40 -4.76
N THR A 125 4.54 -11.19 -5.31
CA THR A 125 4.70 -9.93 -4.57
C THR A 125 3.77 -9.89 -3.37
N LEU A 126 2.48 -10.22 -3.55
CA LEU A 126 1.51 -10.24 -2.46
C LEU A 126 1.91 -11.21 -1.33
N VAL A 127 2.42 -12.40 -1.65
CA VAL A 127 2.93 -13.35 -0.65
C VAL A 127 4.10 -12.73 0.12
N VAL A 128 5.07 -12.13 -0.57
CA VAL A 128 6.22 -11.48 0.08
C VAL A 128 5.76 -10.35 1.01
N LEU A 129 4.86 -9.49 0.53
CA LEU A 129 4.34 -8.36 1.30
C LEU A 129 3.53 -8.82 2.52
N THR A 130 2.68 -9.83 2.38
CA THR A 130 1.86 -10.35 3.49
C THR A 130 2.71 -11.06 4.54
N VAL A 131 3.72 -11.85 4.14
CA VAL A 131 4.69 -12.44 5.08
C VAL A 131 5.45 -11.35 5.82
N GLY A 132 5.97 -10.34 5.10
CA GLY A 132 6.66 -9.21 5.71
C GLY A 132 5.77 -8.44 6.70
N ALA A 133 4.54 -8.13 6.30
CA ALA A 133 3.55 -7.49 7.16
C ALA A 133 3.24 -8.32 8.41
N GLY A 134 3.14 -9.65 8.27
CA GLY A 134 2.94 -10.58 9.39
C GLY A 134 4.11 -10.55 10.39
N VAL A 135 5.35 -10.51 9.90
CA VAL A 135 6.53 -10.38 10.76
C VAL A 135 6.53 -9.04 11.49
N VAL A 136 6.24 -7.94 10.80
CA VAL A 136 6.15 -6.60 11.42
C VAL A 136 5.04 -6.55 12.47
N TYR A 137 3.87 -7.14 12.18
CA TYR A 137 2.76 -7.22 13.13
C TYR A 137 3.12 -8.05 14.35
N ALA A 138 3.78 -9.20 14.17
CA ALA A 138 4.21 -10.06 15.27
C ALA A 138 5.20 -9.32 16.20
N ILE A 139 6.17 -8.60 15.63
CA ILE A 139 7.10 -7.76 16.40
C ILE A 139 6.34 -6.68 17.18
N TRP A 140 5.42 -5.98 16.53
CA TRP A 140 4.60 -4.95 17.17
C TRP A 140 3.76 -5.54 18.33
N ALA A 141 3.12 -6.68 18.12
CA ALA A 141 2.28 -7.34 19.12
C ALA A 141 3.10 -7.81 20.34
N VAL A 142 4.28 -8.39 20.12
CA VAL A 142 5.17 -8.84 21.21
C VAL A 142 5.75 -7.63 21.97
N ALA A 143 6.21 -6.59 21.27
CA ALA A 143 6.84 -5.43 21.89
C ALA A 143 5.86 -4.56 22.69
N SER A 144 4.60 -4.46 22.25
CA SER A 144 3.54 -3.72 22.95
C SER A 144 2.81 -4.55 24.01
N GLY A 145 3.13 -5.84 24.15
CA GLY A 145 2.35 -6.78 24.96
C GLY A 145 0.90 -6.94 24.47
N GLY A 146 0.61 -6.57 23.22
CA GLY A 146 -0.73 -6.51 22.64
C GLY A 146 -1.65 -5.46 23.26
N GLN A 147 -1.13 -4.56 24.11
CA GLN A 147 -1.94 -3.58 24.82
C GLN A 147 -1.74 -2.17 24.24
N PRO A 148 -2.81 -1.39 24.02
CA PRO A 148 -2.68 0.00 23.65
C PRO A 148 -1.91 0.77 24.73
N ILE A 149 -0.88 1.53 24.36
CA ILE A 149 -0.11 2.37 25.29
C ILE A 149 -1.04 3.30 26.08
N ALA A 150 -2.08 3.82 25.43
CA ALA A 150 -3.12 4.63 26.06
C ALA A 150 -3.85 3.90 27.21
N ALA A 151 -4.11 2.59 27.06
CA ALA A 151 -4.74 1.79 28.11
C ALA A 151 -3.83 1.68 29.34
N VAL A 152 -2.52 1.47 29.13
CA VAL A 152 -1.52 1.44 30.22
C VAL A 152 -1.44 2.80 30.92
N VAL A 153 -1.41 3.90 30.16
CA VAL A 153 -1.36 5.26 30.71
C VAL A 153 -2.64 5.56 31.51
N LEU A 154 -3.82 5.25 30.97
CA LEU A 154 -5.09 5.44 31.68
C LEU A 154 -5.19 4.58 32.94
N LEU A 155 -4.69 3.34 32.91
CA LEU A 155 -4.58 2.48 34.08
C LEU A 155 -3.65 3.10 35.15
N LEU A 156 -2.51 3.63 34.73
CA LEU A 156 -1.57 4.28 35.63
C LEU A 156 -2.19 5.53 36.28
N VAL A 157 -2.86 6.36 35.48
CA VAL A 157 -3.60 7.54 35.98
C VAL A 157 -4.70 7.11 36.94
N GLY A 158 -5.47 6.09 36.61
CA GLY A 158 -6.51 5.53 37.47
C GLY A 158 -5.95 4.98 38.79
N ALA A 159 -4.82 4.27 38.74
CA ALA A 159 -4.14 3.77 39.93
C ALA A 159 -3.63 4.92 40.82
N ILE A 160 -3.04 5.97 40.24
CA ILE A 160 -2.62 7.17 40.98
C ILE A 160 -3.82 7.83 41.66
N ALA A 161 -4.93 8.00 40.93
CA ALA A 161 -6.15 8.60 41.48
C ALA A 161 -6.75 7.75 42.61
N LEU A 162 -6.78 6.42 42.46
CA LEU A 162 -7.25 5.48 43.48
C LEU A 162 -6.38 5.54 44.74
N VAL A 163 -5.05 5.49 44.58
CA VAL A 163 -4.12 5.60 45.70
C VAL A 163 -4.28 6.95 46.39
N ALA A 164 -4.39 8.05 45.64
CA ALA A 164 -4.60 9.38 46.22
C ALA A 164 -5.93 9.49 47.00
N ALA A 165 -6.98 8.81 46.54
CA ALA A 165 -8.28 8.77 47.20
C ALA A 165 -8.26 7.93 48.49
N VAL A 166 -7.60 6.77 48.48
CA VAL A 166 -7.49 5.86 49.65
C VAL A 166 -6.51 6.37 50.69
N ARG A 167 -5.51 7.16 50.27
CA ARG A 167 -4.49 7.75 51.17
C ARG A 167 -4.97 9.03 51.88
N ARG A 168 -6.22 9.45 51.65
CA ARG A 168 -6.93 10.49 52.42
C ARG A 168 -7.73 9.86 53.55
#